data_AF-A0A7V9N2T8-F1
#
_entry.id   AF-A0A7V9N2T8-F1
#
_cell.length_a   1.000
_cell.length_b   1.000
_cell.length_c   1.000
_cell.angle_alpha   90.00
_cell.angle_beta   90.00
_cell.angle_gamma   90.00
#
_symmetry.space_group_name_H-M   'P 1'
#
loop_
_entity.id
_entity.type
_entity.pdbx_description
1 polymer ?
#
loop_
_entity_poly.entity_id
_entity_poly.type
_entity_poly.pdbx_seq_one_letter_code
_entity_poly.pdbx_strand_id
1 'polypeptide(L)'
;MSYSARYSESLFALEPGMLGPAKPRRLDEPISVSLEELVPQRHFYRHLEATLDLGFVRDWTQAVYADRGRPGIDPVVFFKLQLVMFFEGIRSERQLIATASLNLAHRWYLGYALDENLPHHSSLTRIRQRLGVEIFERFFERIGDLCQDAGLVWGQELNVDATKVEANADLDSLVPRFSHAAKTHVTDLFADDVPTDSSEDEPEAVAAALPTGVVWLPSAASDEVGRADPPPWKLLEERRLDPQRPSSGGYMRTSDFRVSTTDPDATPMRTGSGTALGYHDQYVVDGGKARIVLAALVTPADVMENMPLRDLHWRVCFRRKLRPRHVTGDTTYGTVENIVAVEDTPRHDILDTCLQSALAARHYPLRRVRAPAVRDDAVA
;
A
#
# COMPACT_ATOMS: atom_id res chain seq x y z
N MET A 1 -18.90 89.44 -33.55
CA MET A 1 -19.35 88.38 -34.48
C MET A 1 -19.23 87.06 -33.72
N SER A 2 -20.29 86.62 -33.04
CA SER A 2 -21.20 85.51 -33.43
C SER A 2 -20.46 84.17 -33.52
N TYR A 3 -20.78 83.10 -32.79
CA TYR A 3 -22.09 82.45 -32.77
C TYR A 3 -22.26 81.51 -31.56
N SER A 4 -23.53 81.38 -31.15
CA SER A 4 -24.17 80.49 -30.18
C SER A 4 -23.87 78.99 -30.33
N ALA A 5 -23.88 78.23 -29.23
CA ALA A 5 -24.87 77.15 -29.01
C ALA A 5 -24.72 76.52 -27.62
N ARG A 6 -25.76 76.69 -26.79
CA ARG A 6 -26.06 75.77 -25.70
C ARG A 6 -26.54 74.47 -26.34
N TYR A 7 -25.95 73.34 -25.96
CA TYR A 7 -26.63 72.05 -26.09
C TYR A 7 -26.77 71.44 -24.71
N SER A 8 -28.03 71.30 -24.31
CA SER A 8 -28.49 70.41 -23.26
C SER A 8 -28.29 68.97 -23.74
N GLU A 9 -27.52 68.18 -23.01
CA GLU A 9 -27.68 66.73 -22.99
C GLU A 9 -27.96 66.38 -21.53
N SER A 10 -29.25 66.37 -21.16
CA SER A 10 -30.02 65.13 -21.06
C SER A 10 -29.26 64.06 -20.27
N LEU A 11 -29.43 64.11 -18.95
CA LEU A 11 -29.32 62.95 -18.06
C LEU A 11 -30.32 61.89 -18.54
N PHE A 12 -29.96 61.14 -19.57
CA PHE A 12 -30.51 59.81 -19.77
C PHE A 12 -29.87 58.93 -18.69
N ALA A 13 -30.61 58.76 -17.60
CA ALA A 13 -30.44 57.59 -16.76
C ALA A 13 -30.70 56.37 -17.66
N LEU A 14 -29.63 55.85 -18.25
CA LEU A 14 -29.62 54.50 -18.82
C LEU A 14 -30.08 53.59 -17.69
N GLU A 15 -31.28 53.02 -17.85
CA GLU A 15 -31.73 51.94 -16.98
C GLU A 15 -30.58 50.92 -16.89
N PRO A 16 -30.21 50.47 -15.67
CA PRO A 16 -29.14 49.51 -15.53
C PRO A 16 -29.56 48.25 -16.29
N GLY A 17 -28.95 48.04 -17.46
CA GLY A 17 -29.14 46.81 -18.20
C GLY A 17 -28.86 45.64 -17.26
N MET A 18 -29.60 44.55 -17.45
CA MET A 18 -29.39 43.27 -16.74
C MET A 18 -27.93 42.78 -16.78
N LEU A 19 -27.13 43.32 -17.71
CA LEU A 19 -25.69 43.14 -17.77
C LEU A 19 -25.01 43.99 -16.69
N GLY A 20 -24.52 43.31 -15.64
CA GLY A 20 -23.74 43.94 -14.57
C GLY A 20 -22.47 44.62 -15.09
N PRO A 21 -21.86 45.50 -14.28
CA PRO A 21 -20.66 46.23 -14.68
C PRO A 21 -19.49 45.28 -14.98
N ALA A 22 -18.58 45.70 -15.86
CA ALA A 22 -17.36 44.96 -16.14
C ALA A 22 -16.58 44.70 -14.84
N LYS A 23 -16.31 43.42 -14.53
CA LYS A 23 -15.60 43.02 -13.32
C LYS A 23 -14.09 43.31 -13.45
N PRO A 24 -13.51 44.22 -12.64
CA PRO A 24 -12.07 44.46 -12.67
C PRO A 24 -11.30 43.26 -12.11
N ARG A 25 -10.14 42.95 -12.71
CA ARG A 25 -9.22 41.91 -12.24
C ARG A 25 -8.30 42.50 -11.17
N ARG A 26 -8.45 42.06 -9.92
CA ARG A 26 -7.65 42.50 -8.76
C ARG A 26 -6.79 41.35 -8.25
N LEU A 27 -5.77 40.97 -9.02
CA LEU A 27 -4.94 39.79 -8.72
C LEU A 27 -3.72 40.12 -7.85
N ASP A 28 -3.25 41.37 -7.90
CA ASP A 28 -2.04 41.81 -7.19
C ASP A 28 -2.34 42.54 -5.88
N GLU A 29 -3.62 42.66 -5.51
CA GLU A 29 -4.03 43.27 -4.25
C GLU A 29 -3.85 42.25 -3.11
N PRO A 30 -3.09 42.56 -2.05
CA PRO A 30 -2.93 41.66 -0.92
C PRO A 30 -4.26 41.52 -0.18
N ILE A 31 -4.72 40.28 -0.02
CA ILE A 31 -5.93 39.96 0.74
C ILE A 31 -5.56 39.02 1.90
N SER A 32 -6.07 39.35 3.10
CA SER A 32 -6.04 38.41 4.23
C SER A 32 -7.33 37.60 4.18
N VAL A 33 -7.22 36.30 3.94
CA VAL A 33 -8.35 35.38 3.86
C VAL A 33 -8.03 34.11 4.63
N SER A 34 -9.04 33.50 5.24
CA SER A 34 -8.90 32.19 5.87
C SER A 34 -9.28 31.08 4.90
N LEU A 35 -8.44 30.06 4.74
CA LEU A 35 -8.81 28.84 4.02
C LEU A 35 -10.04 28.16 4.64
N GLU A 36 -10.25 28.34 5.95
CA GLU A 36 -11.41 27.81 6.66
C GLU A 36 -12.73 28.40 6.13
N GLU A 37 -12.72 29.67 5.73
CA GLU A 37 -13.90 30.36 5.19
C GLU A 37 -14.11 30.06 3.70
N LEU A 38 -13.03 29.82 2.95
CA LEU A 38 -13.09 29.59 1.51
C LEU A 38 -13.59 28.20 1.12
N VAL A 39 -13.35 27.19 1.97
CA VAL A 39 -13.80 25.81 1.70
C VAL A 39 -15.18 25.59 2.32
N PRO A 40 -16.24 25.33 1.52
CA PRO A 40 -17.60 25.19 2.04
C PRO A 40 -17.72 24.11 3.11
N GLN A 41 -18.50 24.34 4.17
CA GLN A 41 -18.65 23.39 5.29
C GLN A 41 -19.16 22.00 4.88
N ARG A 42 -19.93 21.92 3.79
CA ARG A 42 -20.45 20.67 3.22
C ARG A 42 -19.53 20.02 2.18
N HIS A 43 -18.29 20.51 2.04
CA HIS A 43 -17.33 19.99 1.08
C HIS A 43 -16.89 18.57 1.45
N PHE A 44 -16.70 17.71 0.45
CA PHE A 44 -16.28 16.31 0.63
C PHE A 44 -15.06 16.16 1.55
N TYR A 45 -13.97 16.88 1.27
CA TYR A 45 -12.74 16.81 2.09
C TYR A 45 -12.91 17.25 3.56
N ARG A 46 -13.87 18.13 3.87
CA ARG A 46 -14.20 18.45 5.27
C ARG A 46 -14.88 17.28 5.96
N HIS A 47 -15.82 16.65 5.26
CA HIS A 47 -16.48 15.46 5.77
C HIS A 47 -15.47 14.31 5.93
N LEU A 48 -14.54 14.15 5.00
CA LEU A 48 -13.46 13.18 5.08
C LEU A 48 -12.56 13.41 6.30
N GLU A 49 -12.06 14.64 6.50
CA GLU A 49 -11.23 15.00 7.66
C GLU A 49 -11.93 14.73 8.99
N ALA A 50 -13.23 15.04 9.07
CA ALA A 50 -14.03 14.81 10.28
C ALA A 50 -14.31 13.32 10.54
N THR A 51 -14.30 12.48 9.52
CA THR A 51 -14.68 11.07 9.62
C THR A 51 -13.47 10.16 9.80
N LEU A 52 -12.33 10.49 9.19
CA LEU A 52 -11.16 9.63 9.12
C LEU A 52 -9.95 10.28 9.79
N ASP A 53 -9.73 9.97 11.07
CA ASP A 53 -8.51 10.35 11.78
C ASP A 53 -7.35 9.40 11.43
N LEU A 54 -6.34 9.94 10.75
CA LEU A 54 -5.15 9.23 10.32
C LEU A 54 -3.99 9.30 11.33
N GLY A 55 -4.20 9.86 12.53
CA GLY A 55 -3.14 10.04 13.53
C GLY A 55 -2.36 8.75 13.86
N PHE A 56 -3.01 7.59 13.76
CA PHE A 56 -2.41 6.27 14.00
C PHE A 56 -1.21 5.96 13.11
N VAL A 57 -1.06 6.60 11.94
CA VAL A 57 0.08 6.32 11.05
C VAL A 57 1.39 6.86 11.60
N ARG A 58 1.37 7.86 12.48
CA ARG A 58 2.60 8.43 13.07
C ARG A 58 3.31 7.40 13.94
N ASP A 59 2.56 6.64 14.75
CA ASP A 59 3.10 5.61 15.62
C ASP A 59 3.80 4.49 14.84
N TRP A 60 3.26 4.12 13.68
CA TRP A 60 3.82 3.02 12.87
C TRP A 60 5.05 3.42 12.09
N THR A 61 5.15 4.71 11.76
CA THR A 61 6.21 5.24 10.90
C THR A 61 7.35 5.83 11.69
N GLN A 62 7.19 6.07 13.00
CA GLN A 62 8.22 6.70 13.84
C GLN A 62 9.60 6.04 13.70
N ALA A 63 9.66 4.71 13.69
CA ALA A 63 10.92 3.97 13.58
C ALA A 63 11.69 4.20 12.26
N VAL A 64 11.00 4.62 11.19
CA VAL A 64 11.63 4.89 9.89
C VAL A 64 11.98 6.38 9.70
N TYR A 65 11.71 7.23 10.69
CA TYR A 65 12.11 8.63 10.68
C TYR A 65 13.33 8.82 11.59
N ALA A 66 14.30 9.59 11.12
CA ALA A 66 15.50 9.89 11.89
C ALA A 66 15.19 10.91 13.01
N ASP A 67 15.83 10.75 14.16
CA ASP A 67 15.68 11.66 15.30
C ASP A 67 16.26 13.07 15.05
N ARG A 68 17.16 13.21 14.07
CA ARG A 68 17.87 14.47 13.75
C ARG A 68 17.99 14.67 12.25
N GLY A 69 18.00 15.94 11.83
CA GLY A 69 18.22 16.35 10.45
C GLY A 69 17.13 17.31 9.94
N ARG A 70 17.03 17.45 8.62
CA ARG A 70 15.96 18.22 7.98
C ARG A 70 14.60 17.54 8.29
N PRO A 71 13.60 18.28 8.79
CA PRO A 71 12.27 17.72 9.01
C PRO A 71 11.71 17.07 7.75
N GLY A 72 11.25 15.82 7.89
CA GLY A 72 10.56 15.10 6.83
C GLY A 72 9.12 15.57 6.66
N ILE A 73 8.42 15.03 5.67
CA ILE A 73 6.98 15.23 5.51
C ILE A 73 6.27 14.40 6.58
N ASP A 74 5.25 14.98 7.20
CA ASP A 74 4.39 14.28 8.16
C ASP A 74 3.75 13.05 7.48
N PRO A 75 3.87 11.84 8.08
CA PRO A 75 3.20 10.64 7.60
C PRO A 75 1.71 10.85 7.33
N VAL A 76 1.00 11.62 8.16
CA VAL A 76 -0.43 11.91 7.96
C VAL A 76 -0.66 12.64 6.65
N VAL A 77 0.14 13.67 6.36
CA VAL A 77 0.08 14.42 5.10
C VAL A 77 0.36 13.50 3.91
N PHE A 78 1.34 12.60 4.03
CA PHE A 78 1.64 11.63 2.98
C PHE A 78 0.42 10.73 2.69
N PHE A 79 -0.21 10.14 3.70
CA PHE A 79 -1.41 9.30 3.49
C PHE A 79 -2.60 10.11 2.97
N LYS A 80 -2.79 11.35 3.43
CA LYS A 80 -3.81 12.25 2.86
C LYS A 80 -3.57 12.50 1.38
N LEU A 81 -2.33 12.75 0.97
CA LEU A 81 -1.96 12.90 -0.45
C LEU A 81 -2.29 11.64 -1.27
N GLN A 82 -2.04 10.44 -0.73
CA GLN A 82 -2.43 9.19 -1.41
C GLN A 82 -3.95 9.06 -1.55
N LEU A 83 -4.71 9.47 -0.53
CA LEU A 83 -6.18 9.50 -0.61
C LEU A 83 -6.68 10.51 -1.65
N VAL A 84 -6.12 11.72 -1.71
CA VAL A 84 -6.45 12.70 -2.76
C VAL A 84 -6.13 12.12 -4.14
N MET A 85 -4.97 11.48 -4.30
CA MET A 85 -4.60 10.83 -5.55
C MET A 85 -5.66 9.82 -6.01
N PHE A 86 -6.17 9.00 -5.08
CA PHE A 86 -7.22 8.03 -5.35
C PHE A 86 -8.57 8.68 -5.68
N PHE A 87 -9.08 9.59 -4.83
CA PHE A 87 -10.39 10.21 -5.01
C PHE A 87 -10.49 11.08 -6.27
N GLU A 88 -9.39 11.72 -6.67
CA GLU A 88 -9.33 12.55 -7.88
C GLU A 88 -8.92 11.74 -9.13
N GLY A 89 -8.64 10.44 -8.99
CA GLY A 89 -8.20 9.60 -10.11
C GLY A 89 -6.85 10.01 -10.73
N ILE A 90 -5.98 10.64 -9.94
CA ILE A 90 -4.66 11.12 -10.40
C ILE A 90 -3.68 9.95 -10.42
N ARG A 91 -2.87 9.83 -11.48
CA ARG A 91 -1.90 8.74 -11.64
C ARG A 91 -0.44 9.19 -11.54
N SER A 92 -0.20 10.47 -11.22
CA SER A 92 1.14 11.06 -11.13
C SER A 92 1.28 11.91 -9.88
N GLU A 93 2.31 11.65 -9.08
CA GLU A 93 2.67 12.47 -7.91
C GLU A 93 2.97 13.92 -8.30
N ARG A 94 3.55 14.15 -9.48
CA ARG A 94 3.79 15.49 -10.01
C ARG A 94 2.49 16.23 -10.28
N GLN A 95 1.54 15.54 -10.91
CA GLN A 95 0.21 16.08 -11.16
C GLN A 95 -0.54 16.30 -9.84
N LEU A 96 -0.42 15.39 -8.87
CA LEU A 96 -1.03 15.54 -7.54
C LEU A 96 -0.59 16.84 -6.87
N ILE A 97 0.72 17.10 -6.80
CA ILE A 97 1.23 18.32 -6.18
C ILE A 97 0.80 19.57 -6.96
N ALA A 98 0.77 19.51 -8.30
CA ALA A 98 0.27 20.61 -9.13
C ALA A 98 -1.23 20.87 -8.93
N THR A 99 -2.04 19.83 -8.81
CA THR A 99 -3.49 19.97 -8.55
C THR A 99 -3.72 20.48 -7.14
N ALA A 100 -3.01 19.94 -6.15
CA ALA A 100 -3.11 20.38 -4.76
C ALA A 100 -2.65 21.83 -4.58
N SER A 101 -1.69 22.32 -5.38
CA SER A 101 -1.26 23.72 -5.29
C SER A 101 -2.33 24.71 -5.78
N LEU A 102 -3.16 24.28 -6.74
CA LEU A 102 -4.22 25.08 -7.37
C LEU A 102 -5.59 24.93 -6.69
N ASN A 103 -5.81 23.83 -5.97
CA ASN A 103 -7.11 23.50 -5.37
C ASN A 103 -7.15 23.84 -3.87
N LEU A 104 -8.00 24.81 -3.50
CA LEU A 104 -8.18 25.27 -2.13
C LEU A 104 -8.62 24.14 -1.17
N ALA A 105 -9.51 23.25 -1.63
CA ALA A 105 -10.01 22.17 -0.80
C ALA A 105 -8.93 21.11 -0.52
N HIS A 106 -8.03 20.87 -1.48
CA HIS A 106 -6.87 20.00 -1.28
C HIS A 106 -5.89 20.61 -0.30
N ARG A 107 -5.52 21.89 -0.45
CA ARG A 107 -4.66 22.59 0.53
C ARG A 107 -5.25 22.54 1.94
N TRP A 108 -6.55 22.82 2.06
CA TRP A 108 -7.26 22.76 3.33
C TRP A 108 -7.19 21.37 3.96
N TYR A 109 -7.48 20.31 3.20
CA TYR A 109 -7.42 18.92 3.69
C TYR A 109 -6.03 18.53 4.16
N LEU A 110 -5.00 18.96 3.41
CA LEU A 110 -3.60 18.70 3.72
C LEU A 110 -3.08 19.53 4.89
N GLY A 111 -3.78 20.61 5.25
CA GLY A 111 -3.37 21.53 6.33
C GLY A 111 -2.30 22.54 5.93
N TYR A 112 -2.16 22.86 4.64
CA TYR A 112 -1.17 23.83 4.13
C TYR A 112 -1.81 25.20 3.92
N ALA A 113 -1.15 26.26 4.39
CA ALA A 113 -1.58 27.64 4.14
C ALA A 113 -1.45 28.00 2.64
N LEU A 114 -2.04 29.11 2.18
CA LEU A 114 -2.00 29.51 0.76
C LEU A 114 -0.60 29.88 0.26
N ASP A 115 0.21 30.46 1.14
CA ASP A 115 1.59 30.91 0.93
C ASP A 115 2.63 29.84 1.27
N GLU A 116 2.21 28.73 1.87
CA GLU A 116 3.09 27.61 2.20
C GLU A 116 3.39 26.75 0.97
N ASN A 117 4.64 26.31 0.85
CA ASN A 117 5.06 25.42 -0.24
C ASN A 117 4.66 23.98 0.07
N LEU A 118 4.00 23.34 -0.89
CA LEU A 118 3.71 21.91 -0.83
C LEU A 118 4.99 21.07 -0.98
N PRO A 119 4.98 19.82 -0.50
CA PRO A 119 6.11 18.93 -0.67
C PRO A 119 6.45 18.65 -2.12
N HIS A 120 7.73 18.43 -2.40
CA HIS A 120 8.18 18.07 -3.73
C HIS A 120 7.78 16.62 -4.04
N HIS A 121 7.26 16.36 -5.24
CA HIS A 121 6.80 15.03 -5.68
C HIS A 121 7.81 13.89 -5.44
N SER A 122 9.12 14.12 -5.69
CA SER A 122 10.16 13.10 -5.46
C SER A 122 10.28 12.65 -4.00
N SER A 123 9.87 13.48 -3.04
CA SER A 123 9.83 13.08 -1.63
C SER A 123 8.74 12.03 -1.37
N LEU A 124 7.62 12.08 -2.08
CA LEU A 124 6.53 11.10 -1.93
C LEU A 124 6.98 9.71 -2.38
N THR A 125 7.62 9.61 -3.55
CA THR A 125 8.21 8.34 -4.03
C THR A 125 9.19 7.75 -3.00
N ARG A 126 10.08 8.58 -2.43
CA ARG A 126 11.07 8.12 -1.43
C ARG A 126 10.42 7.69 -0.11
N ILE A 127 9.36 8.38 0.32
CA ILE A 127 8.61 7.98 1.52
C ILE A 127 7.93 6.64 1.26
N ARG A 128 7.24 6.47 0.13
CA ARG A 128 6.58 5.21 -0.23
C ARG A 128 7.55 4.02 -0.18
N GLN A 129 8.74 4.16 -0.76
CA GLN A 129 9.78 3.13 -0.70
C GLN A 129 10.24 2.84 0.74
N ARG A 130 10.45 3.90 1.53
CA ARG A 130 10.90 3.78 2.92
C ARG A 130 9.86 3.11 3.84
N LEU A 131 8.59 3.44 3.67
CA LEU A 131 7.52 2.87 4.49
C LEU A 131 7.39 1.36 4.27
N GLY A 132 7.74 0.90 3.07
CA GLY A 132 7.62 -0.51 2.71
C GLY A 132 6.17 -0.95 2.62
N VAL A 133 5.97 -2.13 2.04
CA VAL A 133 4.62 -2.64 1.78
C VAL A 133 3.86 -2.90 3.09
N GLU A 134 4.55 -3.34 4.15
CA GLU A 134 3.99 -3.71 5.47
C GLU A 134 3.11 -2.62 6.07
N ILE A 135 3.57 -1.38 6.02
CA ILE A 135 2.82 -0.24 6.56
C ILE A 135 1.54 0.00 5.75
N PHE A 136 1.55 -0.19 4.43
CA PHE A 136 0.36 -0.05 3.59
C PHE A 136 -0.68 -1.15 3.83
N GLU A 137 -0.27 -2.40 4.04
CA GLU A 137 -1.24 -3.44 4.42
C GLU A 137 -1.81 -3.16 5.80
N ARG A 138 -0.98 -2.79 6.78
CA ARG A 138 -1.46 -2.44 8.11
C ARG A 138 -2.46 -1.27 8.04
N PHE A 139 -2.20 -0.30 7.16
CA PHE A 139 -3.12 0.79 6.86
C PHE A 139 -4.44 0.26 6.29
N PHE A 140 -4.39 -0.53 5.22
CA PHE A 140 -5.58 -1.15 4.61
C PHE A 140 -6.41 -1.92 5.65
N GLU A 141 -5.75 -2.72 6.48
CA GLU A 141 -6.42 -3.51 7.50
C GLU A 141 -7.08 -2.62 8.56
N ARG A 142 -6.41 -1.55 8.99
CA ARG A 142 -6.96 -0.58 9.93
C ARG A 142 -8.15 0.18 9.37
N ILE A 143 -8.13 0.55 8.09
CA ILE A 143 -9.30 1.14 7.42
C ILE A 143 -10.46 0.16 7.45
N GLY A 144 -10.23 -1.12 7.16
CA GLY A 144 -11.29 -2.11 7.30
C GLY A 144 -11.77 -2.29 8.75
N ASP A 145 -10.92 -2.08 9.77
CA ASP A 145 -11.34 -2.14 11.19
C ASP A 145 -12.33 -1.01 11.44
N LEU A 146 -12.01 0.20 10.99
CA LEU A 146 -12.89 1.35 11.08
C LEU A 146 -14.22 1.12 10.33
N CYS A 147 -14.20 0.49 9.16
CA CYS A 147 -15.43 0.14 8.43
C CYS A 147 -16.29 -0.86 9.22
N GLN A 148 -15.67 -1.85 9.86
CA GLN A 148 -16.37 -2.83 10.70
C GLN A 148 -16.96 -2.16 11.95
N ASP A 149 -16.18 -1.33 12.64
CA ASP A 149 -16.62 -0.57 13.82
C ASP A 149 -17.79 0.37 13.49
N ALA A 150 -17.80 0.92 12.27
CA ALA A 150 -18.89 1.73 11.73
C ALA A 150 -20.12 0.92 11.27
N GLY A 151 -20.09 -0.42 11.37
CA GLY A 151 -21.19 -1.30 10.97
C GLY A 151 -21.39 -1.42 9.45
N LEU A 152 -20.37 -1.11 8.65
CA LEU A 152 -20.44 -1.22 7.19
C LEU A 152 -20.22 -2.65 6.68
N VAL A 153 -19.67 -3.52 7.53
CA VAL A 153 -19.40 -4.93 7.21
C VAL A 153 -20.56 -5.80 7.68
N TRP A 154 -21.21 -6.51 6.76
CA TRP A 154 -22.34 -7.39 7.06
C TRP A 154 -21.91 -8.75 7.62
N GLY A 155 -20.87 -9.35 7.05
CA GLY A 155 -20.19 -10.53 7.60
C GLY A 155 -20.88 -11.88 7.39
N GLN A 156 -21.96 -11.95 6.59
CA GLN A 156 -22.70 -13.20 6.36
C GLN A 156 -22.43 -13.83 4.98
N GLU A 157 -21.92 -13.06 4.02
CA GLU A 157 -21.58 -13.57 2.69
C GLU A 157 -20.26 -12.94 2.26
N LEU A 158 -19.38 -13.76 1.71
CA LEU A 158 -18.13 -13.30 1.11
C LEU A 158 -18.15 -13.56 -0.38
N ASN A 159 -17.81 -12.57 -1.17
CA ASN A 159 -17.58 -12.70 -2.60
C ASN A 159 -16.08 -12.73 -2.85
N VAL A 160 -15.61 -13.71 -3.60
CA VAL A 160 -14.19 -13.84 -3.94
C VAL A 160 -14.03 -13.79 -5.43
N ASP A 161 -13.09 -12.95 -5.86
CA ASP A 161 -12.81 -12.71 -7.27
C ASP A 161 -11.33 -12.33 -7.46
N ALA A 162 -10.85 -12.50 -8.70
CA ALA A 162 -9.50 -12.18 -9.10
C ALA A 162 -9.51 -11.29 -10.35
N THR A 163 -8.73 -10.22 -10.34
CA THR A 163 -8.55 -9.37 -11.52
C THR A 163 -7.14 -9.54 -12.09
N LYS A 164 -7.07 -9.68 -13.42
CA LYS A 164 -5.81 -9.73 -14.16
C LYS A 164 -5.26 -8.32 -14.34
N VAL A 165 -4.02 -8.11 -13.91
CA VAL A 165 -3.33 -6.83 -14.03
C VAL A 165 -2.06 -7.02 -14.85
N GLU A 166 -1.94 -6.27 -15.94
CA GLU A 166 -0.72 -6.25 -16.75
C GLU A 166 0.40 -5.51 -16.01
N ALA A 167 1.57 -6.13 -15.95
CA ALA A 167 2.77 -5.52 -15.40
C ALA A 167 3.36 -4.56 -16.43
N ASN A 168 4.09 -3.55 -15.95
CA ASN A 168 4.90 -2.69 -16.82
C ASN A 168 6.24 -3.37 -17.16
N ALA A 169 6.18 -4.58 -17.71
CA ALA A 169 7.32 -5.42 -18.04
C ALA A 169 7.05 -6.21 -19.33
N ASP A 170 8.10 -6.37 -20.14
CA ASP A 170 8.02 -7.08 -21.42
C ASP A 170 8.41 -8.56 -21.27
N LEU A 171 7.84 -9.44 -22.09
CA LEU A 171 8.19 -10.87 -22.10
C LEU A 171 9.68 -11.11 -22.42
N ASP A 172 10.30 -10.23 -23.20
CA ASP A 172 11.73 -10.32 -23.57
C ASP A 172 12.66 -10.09 -22.37
N SER A 173 12.14 -9.55 -21.26
CA SER A 173 12.88 -9.39 -20.01
C SER A 173 13.03 -10.69 -19.20
N LEU A 174 12.40 -11.79 -19.63
CA LEU A 174 12.46 -13.07 -18.92
C LEU A 174 13.82 -13.76 -19.10
N VAL A 175 14.50 -13.95 -17.98
CA VAL A 175 15.77 -14.68 -17.90
C VAL A 175 15.65 -15.89 -16.97
N PRO A 176 16.54 -16.91 -17.07
CA PRO A 176 16.57 -18.00 -16.12
C PRO A 176 16.75 -17.49 -14.67
N ARG A 177 15.91 -17.95 -13.75
CA ARG A 177 15.92 -17.51 -12.34
C ARG A 177 17.26 -17.75 -11.66
N PHE A 178 17.89 -18.90 -11.94
CA PHE A 178 19.21 -19.22 -11.38
C PHE A 178 20.27 -18.19 -11.79
N SER A 179 20.25 -17.72 -13.04
CA SER A 179 21.26 -16.80 -13.55
C SER A 179 21.03 -15.39 -13.02
N HIS A 180 19.77 -14.98 -12.88
CA HIS A 180 19.40 -13.75 -12.19
C HIS A 180 19.84 -13.78 -10.72
N ALA A 181 19.47 -14.82 -9.97
CA ALA A 181 19.81 -14.94 -8.55
C ALA A 181 21.32 -14.97 -8.32
N ALA A 182 22.08 -15.70 -9.16
CA ALA A 182 23.54 -15.71 -9.08
C ALA A 182 24.13 -14.33 -9.36
N LYS A 183 23.65 -13.61 -10.39
CA LYS A 183 24.11 -12.25 -10.70
C LYS A 183 23.80 -11.28 -9.56
N THR A 184 22.57 -11.27 -9.05
CA THR A 184 22.17 -10.41 -7.92
C THR A 184 23.03 -10.71 -6.70
N HIS A 185 23.22 -11.97 -6.35
CA HIS A 185 24.04 -12.35 -5.21
C HIS A 185 25.50 -11.90 -5.36
N VAL A 186 26.09 -12.06 -6.55
CA VAL A 186 27.43 -11.54 -6.84
C VAL A 186 27.46 -10.02 -6.70
N THR A 187 26.49 -9.30 -7.27
CA THR A 187 26.41 -7.84 -7.12
C THR A 187 26.29 -7.41 -5.67
N ASP A 188 25.47 -8.09 -4.87
CA ASP A 188 25.28 -7.79 -3.45
C ASP A 188 26.56 -8.04 -2.63
N LEU A 189 27.31 -9.10 -2.95
CA LEU A 189 28.59 -9.40 -2.31
C LEU A 189 29.65 -8.32 -2.57
N PHE A 190 29.60 -7.67 -3.74
CA PHE A 190 30.54 -6.63 -4.16
C PHE A 190 29.94 -5.21 -4.09
N ALA A 191 28.78 -5.03 -3.46
CA ALA A 191 28.10 -3.74 -3.38
C ALA A 191 28.89 -2.71 -2.54
N ASP A 192 29.72 -3.18 -1.60
CA ASP A 192 30.59 -2.35 -0.77
C ASP A 192 31.96 -2.05 -1.41
N ASP A 193 32.28 -2.71 -2.54
CA ASP A 193 33.60 -2.65 -3.20
C ASP A 193 33.67 -1.68 -4.38
N VAL A 194 32.71 -0.75 -4.53
CA VAL A 194 32.74 0.22 -5.65
C VAL A 194 33.97 1.12 -5.54
N PRO A 195 34.97 1.02 -6.44
CA PRO A 195 36.07 1.95 -6.47
C PRO A 195 35.53 3.31 -6.90
N THR A 196 35.80 4.33 -6.09
CA THR A 196 35.70 5.71 -6.55
C THR A 196 36.87 5.97 -7.47
N ASP A 197 36.76 5.65 -8.76
CA ASP A 197 37.51 6.41 -9.76
C ASP A 197 36.96 6.29 -11.17
N SER A 198 36.96 7.46 -11.80
CA SER A 198 36.66 7.74 -13.19
C SER A 198 37.74 7.17 -14.10
N SER A 199 37.38 6.23 -14.98
CA SER A 199 37.96 6.14 -16.32
C SER A 199 37.05 5.29 -17.20
N GLU A 200 36.58 5.93 -18.28
CA GLU A 200 36.04 5.24 -19.45
C GLU A 200 37.15 4.33 -20.00
N ASP A 201 36.94 3.01 -19.97
CA ASP A 201 37.71 2.09 -20.79
C ASP A 201 36.78 1.03 -21.43
N GLU A 202 37.02 0.84 -22.72
CA GLU A 202 36.32 0.03 -23.71
C GLU A 202 36.22 -1.48 -23.38
N PRO A 203 35.29 -2.22 -24.00
CA PRO A 203 34.93 -3.57 -23.58
C PRO A 203 35.93 -4.62 -24.07
N GLU A 204 36.63 -5.28 -23.15
CA GLU A 204 37.41 -6.48 -23.48
C GLU A 204 36.49 -7.70 -23.63
N ALA A 205 36.54 -8.29 -24.82
CA ALA A 205 35.85 -9.52 -25.17
C ALA A 205 36.48 -10.73 -24.47
N VAL A 206 35.73 -11.41 -23.60
CA VAL A 206 36.10 -12.74 -23.09
C VAL A 206 35.17 -13.79 -23.70
N ALA A 207 35.70 -14.49 -24.69
CA ALA A 207 35.05 -15.62 -25.34
C ALA A 207 35.15 -16.89 -24.49
N ALA A 208 33.98 -17.51 -24.27
CA ALA A 208 33.70 -18.94 -24.26
C ALA A 208 34.71 -19.93 -23.64
N ALA A 209 34.35 -20.46 -22.46
CA ALA A 209 34.27 -21.92 -22.24
C ALA A 209 33.38 -22.20 -21.01
N LEU A 210 32.18 -22.74 -21.21
CA LEU A 210 31.43 -23.36 -20.11
C LEU A 210 32.07 -24.73 -19.82
N PRO A 211 32.48 -25.04 -18.59
CA PRO A 211 32.95 -26.39 -18.28
C PRO A 211 31.78 -27.37 -18.37
N THR A 212 32.01 -28.47 -19.08
CA THR A 212 31.11 -29.61 -19.17
C THR A 212 31.05 -30.31 -17.83
N GLY A 213 29.94 -30.10 -17.11
CA GLY A 213 29.67 -30.76 -15.84
C GLY A 213 28.73 -29.92 -14.99
N VAL A 214 27.43 -30.04 -15.22
CA VAL A 214 26.42 -29.54 -14.27
C VAL A 214 26.56 -30.38 -13.00
N VAL A 215 27.32 -29.87 -12.03
CA VAL A 215 27.36 -30.42 -10.69
C VAL A 215 26.16 -29.85 -9.94
N TRP A 216 25.26 -30.71 -9.50
CA TRP A 216 24.23 -30.34 -8.54
C TRP A 216 24.94 -29.96 -7.24
N LEU A 217 24.87 -28.69 -6.86
CA LEU A 217 25.27 -28.28 -5.52
C LEU A 217 24.29 -28.94 -4.55
N PRO A 218 24.75 -29.79 -3.61
CA PRO A 218 23.87 -30.23 -2.55
C PRO A 218 23.40 -28.97 -1.82
N SER A 219 22.07 -28.80 -1.77
CA SER A 219 21.46 -27.82 -0.88
C SER A 219 22.10 -28.01 0.48
N ALA A 220 22.76 -26.97 0.98
CA ALA A 220 23.29 -26.98 2.33
C ALA A 220 22.08 -27.20 3.25
N ALA A 221 21.92 -28.44 3.71
CA ALA A 221 21.09 -28.78 4.82
C ALA A 221 21.67 -28.00 6.00
N SER A 222 21.00 -26.89 6.33
CA SER A 222 21.20 -26.19 7.58
C SER A 222 20.96 -27.19 8.70
N ASP A 223 21.93 -27.24 9.62
CA ASP A 223 22.01 -28.19 10.73
C ASP A 223 20.68 -28.36 11.47
N GLU A 224 20.34 -29.63 11.69
CA GLU A 224 19.25 -30.09 12.55
C GLU A 224 19.50 -29.63 14.00
N VAL A 225 18.86 -28.55 14.41
CA VAL A 225 18.70 -28.21 15.83
C VAL A 225 17.26 -28.50 16.25
N GLY A 226 17.09 -29.59 17.00
CA GLY A 226 15.94 -29.83 17.89
C GLY A 226 14.55 -29.77 17.27
N ARG A 227 14.04 -30.92 16.80
CA ARG A 227 12.61 -31.15 16.51
C ARG A 227 11.76 -30.86 17.74
N ALA A 228 11.23 -29.65 17.83
CA ALA A 228 9.86 -29.44 18.27
C ALA A 228 9.06 -29.24 16.97
N ASP A 229 7.96 -29.99 16.79
CA ASP A 229 7.05 -29.73 15.67
C ASP A 229 6.68 -28.24 15.70
N PRO A 230 6.95 -27.46 14.64
CA PRO A 230 6.51 -26.09 14.61
C PRO A 230 4.99 -26.11 14.74
N PRO A 231 4.38 -25.29 15.63
CA PRO A 231 2.93 -25.21 15.70
C PRO A 231 2.40 -24.87 14.29
N PRO A 232 1.24 -25.39 13.86
CA PRO A 232 0.80 -25.36 12.47
C PRO A 232 0.44 -23.95 11.94
N TRP A 233 0.81 -22.90 12.67
CA TRP A 233 0.58 -21.52 12.32
C TRP A 233 1.79 -20.62 12.63
N LYS A 234 2.51 -20.21 11.58
CA LYS A 234 3.19 -18.90 11.56
C LYS A 234 2.15 -17.83 11.23
N LEU A 235 1.41 -17.38 12.24
CA LEU A 235 0.39 -16.35 12.06
C LEU A 235 1.04 -14.95 12.06
N LEU A 236 0.89 -14.24 10.93
CA LEU A 236 0.64 -12.78 10.80
C LEU A 236 1.69 -11.81 10.25
N GLU A 237 2.98 -12.14 10.06
CA GLU A 237 3.94 -11.08 9.62
C GLU A 237 4.75 -11.40 8.33
N GLU A 238 4.78 -12.65 7.85
CA GLU A 238 5.64 -13.04 6.71
C GLU A 238 5.01 -12.90 5.30
N ARG A 239 3.79 -12.37 5.16
CA ARG A 239 3.15 -12.01 3.86
C ARG A 239 3.45 -12.94 2.67
N ARG A 240 2.67 -13.99 2.48
CA ARG A 240 2.21 -14.51 1.18
C ARG A 240 1.47 -15.83 1.48
N LEU A 241 0.64 -16.32 0.56
CA LEU A 241 0.54 -17.77 0.35
C LEU A 241 1.91 -18.36 0.56
N ASP A 242 2.07 -19.49 1.25
CA ASP A 242 3.37 -20.16 1.30
C ASP A 242 3.99 -20.13 -0.12
N PRO A 243 5.03 -19.29 -0.36
CA PRO A 243 5.54 -19.10 -1.71
C PRO A 243 6.29 -20.35 -2.16
N GLN A 244 6.60 -21.23 -1.21
CA GLN A 244 7.11 -22.58 -1.41
C GLN A 244 5.97 -23.61 -1.50
N ARG A 245 4.69 -23.22 -1.43
CA ARG A 245 3.56 -24.16 -1.59
C ARG A 245 3.75 -24.81 -2.95
N PRO A 246 4.10 -26.10 -2.99
CA PRO A 246 4.35 -26.77 -4.24
C PRO A 246 3.06 -26.71 -5.06
N SER A 247 3.22 -26.54 -6.36
CA SER A 247 2.16 -26.87 -7.29
C SER A 247 1.59 -28.25 -6.94
N SER A 248 0.27 -28.35 -6.89
CA SER A 248 -0.39 -29.63 -6.70
C SER A 248 -0.12 -30.51 -7.94
N GLY A 249 0.62 -31.61 -7.78
CA GLY A 249 0.99 -32.53 -8.86
C GLY A 249 2.33 -32.19 -9.53
N GLY A 250 2.64 -32.86 -10.64
CA GLY A 250 3.91 -32.68 -11.39
C GLY A 250 4.00 -31.40 -12.24
N TYR A 251 3.07 -30.45 -12.06
CA TYR A 251 3.13 -29.14 -12.72
C TYR A 251 4.27 -28.33 -12.10
N MET A 252 5.00 -27.54 -12.89
CA MET A 252 6.02 -26.61 -12.37
C MET A 252 5.68 -25.19 -12.82
N ARG A 253 5.85 -24.21 -11.95
CA ARG A 253 5.49 -22.82 -12.24
C ARG A 253 6.54 -22.17 -13.13
N THR A 254 6.13 -21.16 -13.90
CA THR A 254 7.10 -20.42 -14.72
C THR A 254 8.04 -19.62 -13.82
N SER A 255 7.50 -19.08 -12.72
CA SER A 255 8.24 -18.38 -11.67
C SER A 255 9.33 -19.24 -10.99
N ASP A 256 9.25 -20.56 -11.06
CA ASP A 256 10.29 -21.46 -10.51
C ASP A 256 11.58 -21.40 -11.34
N PHE A 257 11.46 -21.14 -12.65
CA PHE A 257 12.60 -21.22 -13.59
C PHE A 257 12.94 -19.92 -14.29
N ARG A 258 12.00 -18.98 -14.39
CA ARG A 258 12.17 -17.72 -15.09
C ARG A 258 11.76 -16.55 -14.20
N VAL A 259 12.41 -15.42 -14.41
CA VAL A 259 12.16 -14.16 -13.70
C VAL A 259 12.37 -13.02 -14.68
N SER A 260 11.53 -11.98 -14.61
CA SER A 260 11.78 -10.76 -15.39
C SER A 260 12.84 -9.91 -14.70
N THR A 261 13.77 -9.38 -15.49
CA THR A 261 14.78 -8.42 -14.99
C THR A 261 14.19 -7.06 -14.64
N THR A 262 13.01 -6.74 -15.18
CA THR A 262 12.32 -5.46 -14.94
C THR A 262 11.37 -5.58 -13.75
N ASP A 263 10.64 -6.69 -13.67
CA ASP A 263 9.69 -6.96 -12.58
C ASP A 263 9.74 -8.42 -12.11
N PRO A 264 10.54 -8.74 -11.08
CA PRO A 264 10.77 -10.13 -10.66
C PRO A 264 9.53 -10.89 -10.16
N ASP A 265 8.47 -10.18 -9.78
CA ASP A 265 7.23 -10.78 -9.28
C ASP A 265 6.22 -11.03 -10.42
N ALA A 266 6.42 -10.45 -11.61
CA ALA A 266 5.52 -10.60 -12.74
C ALA A 266 5.78 -11.91 -13.53
N THR A 267 4.70 -12.60 -13.89
CA THR A 267 4.78 -13.86 -14.65
C THR A 267 3.88 -13.85 -15.88
N PRO A 268 4.13 -14.71 -16.88
CA PRO A 268 3.29 -14.78 -18.08
C PRO A 268 1.82 -15.05 -17.76
N MET A 269 0.96 -14.22 -18.34
CA MET A 269 -0.49 -14.21 -18.18
C MET A 269 -1.14 -14.10 -19.56
N ARG A 270 -2.19 -14.89 -19.80
CA ARG A 270 -3.00 -14.73 -21.01
C ARG A 270 -3.94 -13.54 -20.89
N THR A 271 -3.83 -12.63 -21.84
CA THR A 271 -4.68 -11.45 -22.02
C THR A 271 -5.55 -11.62 -23.28
N GLY A 272 -6.49 -10.70 -23.51
CA GLY A 272 -7.31 -10.72 -24.73
C GLY A 272 -6.51 -10.49 -26.02
N SER A 273 -5.34 -9.87 -25.92
CA SER A 273 -4.46 -9.50 -27.03
C SER A 273 -3.26 -10.44 -27.22
N GLY A 274 -3.00 -11.36 -26.29
CA GLY A 274 -1.88 -12.29 -26.36
C GLY A 274 -1.41 -12.79 -25.00
N THR A 275 -0.10 -12.92 -24.84
CA THR A 275 0.53 -13.18 -23.54
C THR A 275 1.26 -11.91 -23.11
N ALA A 276 1.08 -11.50 -21.86
CA ALA A 276 1.81 -10.40 -21.25
C ALA A 276 2.34 -10.84 -19.89
N LEU A 277 3.29 -10.11 -19.31
CA LEU A 277 3.63 -10.29 -17.90
C LEU A 277 2.58 -9.61 -17.02
N GLY A 278 2.23 -10.22 -15.90
CA GLY A 278 1.21 -9.67 -15.02
C GLY A 278 1.01 -10.41 -13.72
N TYR A 279 -0.08 -10.04 -13.06
CA TYR A 279 -0.48 -10.50 -11.73
C TYR A 279 -1.95 -10.88 -11.70
N HIS A 280 -2.31 -11.62 -10.65
CA HIS A 280 -3.68 -11.74 -10.21
C HIS A 280 -3.87 -10.97 -8.91
N ASP A 281 -4.73 -9.96 -8.95
CA ASP A 281 -5.19 -9.24 -7.78
C ASP A 281 -6.41 -9.96 -7.21
N GLN A 282 -6.23 -10.63 -6.08
CA GLN A 282 -7.23 -11.44 -5.40
C GLN A 282 -7.95 -10.60 -4.35
N TYR A 283 -9.28 -10.58 -4.37
CA TYR A 283 -10.09 -9.80 -3.45
C TYR A 283 -11.10 -10.67 -2.71
N VAL A 284 -11.32 -10.35 -1.43
CA VAL A 284 -12.47 -10.83 -0.66
C VAL A 284 -13.34 -9.63 -0.32
N VAL A 285 -14.60 -9.67 -0.74
CA VAL A 285 -15.55 -8.56 -0.61
C VAL A 285 -16.74 -9.00 0.22
N ASP A 286 -17.11 -8.18 1.20
CA ASP A 286 -18.34 -8.37 1.98
C ASP A 286 -19.58 -8.30 1.08
N GLY A 287 -20.51 -9.25 1.24
CA GLY A 287 -21.77 -9.30 0.50
C GLY A 287 -22.80 -8.25 0.92
N GLY A 288 -22.51 -7.44 1.94
CA GLY A 288 -23.37 -6.36 2.40
C GLY A 288 -23.53 -5.22 1.38
N LYS A 289 -24.45 -4.30 1.67
CA LYS A 289 -24.76 -3.17 0.78
C LYS A 289 -23.56 -2.26 0.51
N ALA A 290 -22.63 -2.15 1.45
CA ALA A 290 -21.45 -1.30 1.34
C ALA A 290 -20.31 -1.92 0.52
N ARG A 291 -20.36 -3.24 0.23
CA ARG A 291 -19.37 -3.97 -0.59
C ARG A 291 -17.92 -3.68 -0.19
N ILE A 292 -17.64 -3.75 1.11
CA ILE A 292 -16.32 -3.46 1.67
C ILE A 292 -15.34 -4.57 1.25
N VAL A 293 -14.19 -4.19 0.69
CA VAL A 293 -13.07 -5.11 0.45
C VAL A 293 -12.43 -5.45 1.81
N LEU A 294 -12.49 -6.71 2.21
CA LEU A 294 -12.02 -7.20 3.50
C LEU A 294 -10.58 -7.72 3.44
N ALA A 295 -10.14 -8.19 2.28
CA ALA A 295 -8.77 -8.60 2.02
C ALA A 295 -8.43 -8.38 0.54
N ALA A 296 -7.16 -8.04 0.29
CA ALA A 296 -6.56 -7.99 -1.03
C ALA A 296 -5.20 -8.71 -0.99
N LEU A 297 -4.87 -9.44 -2.04
CA LEU A 297 -3.58 -10.10 -2.21
C LEU A 297 -3.19 -10.12 -3.67
N VAL A 298 -1.99 -9.61 -3.98
CA VAL A 298 -1.42 -9.70 -5.32
C VAL A 298 -0.56 -10.96 -5.39
N THR A 299 -0.81 -11.79 -6.40
CA THR A 299 0.00 -12.97 -6.69
C THR A 299 0.57 -12.90 -8.11
N PRO A 300 1.69 -13.56 -8.39
CA PRO A 300 2.11 -13.83 -9.76
C PRO A 300 0.95 -14.48 -10.55
N ALA A 301 0.81 -14.14 -11.82
CA ALA A 301 -0.24 -14.67 -12.69
C ALA A 301 -0.18 -16.20 -12.93
N ASP A 302 0.95 -16.86 -12.67
CA ASP A 302 1.05 -18.33 -12.73
C ASP A 302 0.51 -19.03 -11.46
N VAL A 303 0.15 -18.27 -10.43
CA VAL A 303 -0.65 -18.75 -9.30
C VAL A 303 -2.12 -18.79 -9.73
N MET A 304 -2.67 -20.00 -9.77
CA MET A 304 -4.11 -20.20 -10.01
C MET A 304 -4.96 -19.48 -8.96
N GLU A 305 -6.00 -18.80 -9.44
CA GLU A 305 -6.85 -17.90 -8.65
C GLU A 305 -7.57 -18.58 -7.49
N ASN A 306 -7.81 -19.89 -7.58
CA ASN A 306 -8.43 -20.68 -6.53
C ASN A 306 -7.52 -21.00 -5.33
N MET A 307 -6.19 -20.98 -5.50
CA MET A 307 -5.25 -21.32 -4.43
C MET A 307 -5.24 -20.32 -3.26
N PRO A 308 -5.28 -18.98 -3.50
CA PRO A 308 -5.38 -17.96 -2.46
C PRO A 308 -6.63 -18.04 -1.57
N LEU A 309 -7.74 -18.59 -2.07
CA LEU A 309 -9.05 -18.50 -1.42
C LEU A 309 -9.00 -18.97 0.04
N ARG A 310 -8.41 -20.14 0.30
CA ARG A 310 -8.34 -20.70 1.67
C ARG A 310 -7.70 -19.73 2.66
N ASP A 311 -6.55 -19.19 2.28
CA ASP A 311 -5.74 -18.36 3.17
C ASP A 311 -6.39 -16.99 3.36
N LEU A 312 -7.01 -16.44 2.30
CA LEU A 312 -7.79 -15.20 2.36
C LEU A 312 -9.07 -15.35 3.19
N HIS A 313 -9.83 -16.43 2.98
CA HIS A 313 -11.05 -16.74 3.73
C HIS A 313 -10.74 -16.85 5.23
N TRP A 314 -9.72 -17.64 5.56
CA TRP A 314 -9.29 -17.81 6.94
C TRP A 314 -8.82 -16.48 7.55
N ARG A 315 -8.00 -15.69 6.85
CA ARG A 315 -7.53 -14.38 7.34
C ARG A 315 -8.68 -13.43 7.64
N VAL A 316 -9.66 -13.35 6.74
CA VAL A 316 -10.85 -12.51 6.93
C VAL A 316 -11.64 -12.99 8.13
N CYS A 317 -11.99 -14.27 8.21
CA CYS A 317 -12.78 -14.82 9.31
C CYS A 317 -12.08 -14.66 10.67
N PHE A 318 -10.79 -15.01 10.73
CA PHE A 318 -9.98 -14.92 11.94
C PHE A 318 -9.81 -13.48 12.43
N ARG A 319 -9.34 -12.58 11.55
CA ARG A 319 -9.02 -11.21 11.95
C ARG A 319 -10.28 -10.42 12.30
N ARG A 320 -11.31 -10.54 11.45
CA ARG A 320 -12.54 -9.74 11.54
C ARG A 320 -13.58 -10.39 12.46
N LYS A 321 -13.31 -11.60 12.96
CA LYS A 321 -14.24 -12.41 13.77
C LYS A 321 -15.58 -12.64 13.06
N LEU A 322 -15.54 -12.80 11.74
CA LEU A 322 -16.74 -13.02 10.91
C LEU A 322 -17.07 -14.50 10.83
N ARG A 323 -18.37 -14.78 10.64
CA ARG A 323 -18.90 -16.14 10.47
C ARG A 323 -19.80 -16.15 9.23
N PRO A 324 -19.20 -16.11 8.02
CA PRO A 324 -19.98 -16.11 6.79
C PRO A 324 -20.77 -17.41 6.66
N ARG A 325 -21.99 -17.31 6.13
CA ARG A 325 -22.88 -18.44 5.80
C ARG A 325 -22.69 -18.91 4.37
N HIS A 326 -22.25 -18.01 3.49
CA HIS A 326 -22.04 -18.28 2.08
C HIS A 326 -20.71 -17.68 1.62
N VAL A 327 -20.03 -18.39 0.74
CA VAL A 327 -18.88 -17.90 -0.02
C VAL A 327 -19.21 -18.08 -1.49
N THR A 328 -19.22 -16.98 -2.23
CA THR A 328 -19.60 -16.91 -3.64
C THR A 328 -18.37 -16.59 -4.47
N GLY A 329 -18.16 -17.33 -5.56
CA GLY A 329 -17.09 -17.10 -6.53
C GLY A 329 -17.32 -17.92 -7.79
N ASP A 330 -16.47 -17.71 -8.79
CA ASP A 330 -16.50 -18.46 -10.04
C ASP A 330 -16.25 -19.96 -9.85
N THR A 331 -16.62 -20.77 -10.86
CA THR A 331 -16.48 -22.24 -10.82
C THR A 331 -15.07 -22.72 -10.48
N THR A 332 -14.04 -21.96 -10.88
CA THR A 332 -12.62 -22.26 -10.62
C THR A 332 -12.34 -22.39 -9.11
N TYR A 333 -13.06 -21.67 -8.26
CA TYR A 333 -12.89 -21.70 -6.80
C TYR A 333 -13.48 -22.96 -6.15
N GLY A 334 -14.37 -23.68 -6.83
CA GLY A 334 -15.11 -24.85 -6.32
C GLY A 334 -14.29 -26.14 -6.22
N THR A 335 -13.04 -26.07 -5.73
CA THR A 335 -12.23 -27.27 -5.46
C THR A 335 -12.60 -27.90 -4.12
N VAL A 336 -12.31 -29.19 -3.96
CA VAL A 336 -12.58 -29.93 -2.72
C VAL A 336 -11.87 -29.27 -1.54
N GLU A 337 -10.62 -28.86 -1.72
CA GLU A 337 -9.83 -28.21 -0.67
C GLU A 337 -10.45 -26.89 -0.21
N ASN A 338 -11.02 -26.11 -1.13
CA ASN A 338 -11.67 -24.83 -0.82
C ASN A 338 -13.02 -25.04 -0.15
N ILE A 339 -13.81 -26.01 -0.60
CA ILE A 339 -15.09 -26.36 0.01
C ILE A 339 -14.87 -26.82 1.46
N VAL A 340 -13.94 -27.75 1.67
CA VAL A 340 -13.57 -28.23 3.02
C VAL A 340 -13.08 -27.08 3.88
N ALA A 341 -12.23 -26.18 3.36
CA ALA A 341 -11.75 -25.04 4.13
C ALA A 341 -12.86 -24.08 4.57
N VAL A 342 -13.87 -23.85 3.74
CA VAL A 342 -15.03 -23.02 4.09
C VAL A 342 -15.90 -23.72 5.14
N GLU A 343 -16.11 -25.04 5.02
CA GLU A 343 -16.90 -25.83 5.98
C GLU A 343 -16.21 -26.00 7.34
N ASP A 344 -14.90 -26.26 7.35
CA ASP A 344 -14.10 -26.52 8.54
C ASP A 344 -13.75 -25.25 9.32
N THR A 345 -14.13 -24.07 8.82
CA THR A 345 -13.88 -22.80 9.53
C THR A 345 -14.58 -22.86 10.89
N PRO A 346 -13.82 -23.01 12.00
CA PRO A 346 -14.42 -23.35 13.27
C PRO A 346 -15.36 -22.24 13.72
N ARG A 347 -16.50 -22.62 14.30
CA ARG A 347 -17.28 -21.73 15.15
C ARG A 347 -16.43 -21.47 16.40
N HIS A 348 -15.49 -20.53 16.29
CA HIS A 348 -14.44 -20.27 17.27
C HIS A 348 -15.03 -19.72 18.57
N ASP A 349 -15.48 -20.61 19.44
CA ASP A 349 -15.72 -20.33 20.86
C ASP A 349 -14.51 -20.78 21.71
N ILE A 350 -13.50 -21.43 21.11
CA ILE A 350 -12.34 -22.05 21.79
C ILE A 350 -11.06 -21.16 21.74
N LEU A 351 -10.98 -20.17 20.85
CA LEU A 351 -9.75 -19.34 20.67
C LEU A 351 -9.71 -18.03 21.47
N ASP A 352 -10.79 -17.63 22.15
CA ASP A 352 -10.80 -16.40 22.97
C ASP A 352 -9.73 -16.46 24.09
N THR A 353 -9.40 -17.65 24.60
CA THR A 353 -8.35 -17.87 25.60
C THR A 353 -6.94 -17.64 25.04
N CYS A 354 -6.68 -18.01 23.78
CA CYS A 354 -5.38 -17.78 23.13
C CYS A 354 -5.18 -16.31 22.72
N LEU A 355 -6.27 -15.63 22.31
CA LEU A 355 -6.25 -14.21 21.98
C LEU A 355 -6.02 -13.34 23.22
N GLN A 356 -6.62 -13.68 24.36
CA GLN A 356 -6.33 -13.02 25.65
C GLN A 356 -4.86 -13.18 26.05
N SER A 357 -4.25 -14.34 25.79
CA SER A 357 -2.85 -14.61 26.09
C SER A 357 -1.89 -13.82 25.19
N ALA A 358 -2.21 -13.69 23.89
CA ALA A 358 -1.41 -12.92 22.93
C ALA A 358 -1.55 -11.40 23.09
N LEU A 359 -2.73 -10.91 23.46
CA LEU A 359 -2.96 -9.50 23.80
C LEU A 359 -2.29 -9.12 25.14
N ALA A 360 -2.29 -10.02 26.12
CA ALA A 360 -1.55 -9.82 27.38
C ALA A 360 -0.03 -9.73 27.18
N ALA A 361 0.52 -10.45 26.19
CA ALA A 361 1.94 -10.39 25.85
C ALA A 361 2.39 -9.06 25.20
N ARG A 362 1.45 -8.20 24.73
CA ARG A 362 1.75 -6.89 24.13
C ARG A 362 1.79 -5.72 25.13
N HIS A 363 1.67 -5.97 26.43
CA HIS A 363 1.87 -4.97 27.46
C HIS A 363 3.02 -5.37 28.38
N TYR A 364 4.25 -5.05 27.96
CA TYR A 364 5.38 -4.99 28.89
C TYR A 364 5.33 -3.68 29.66
N PRO A 365 5.16 -3.69 31.00
CA PRO A 365 5.43 -2.50 31.81
C PRO A 365 6.95 -2.32 31.90
N LEU A 366 7.44 -1.13 31.53
CA LEU A 366 8.78 -0.67 31.84
C LEU A 366 8.97 -0.62 33.36
N ARG A 367 9.46 -1.70 33.97
CA ARG A 367 9.95 -1.69 35.34
C ARG A 367 11.46 -1.51 35.35
N ARG A 368 11.89 -0.28 35.63
CA ARG A 368 13.25 0.03 36.08
C ARG A 368 13.59 -0.86 37.28
N VAL A 369 14.53 -1.78 37.10
CA VAL A 369 15.15 -2.49 38.23
C VAL A 369 16.17 -1.53 38.84
N ARG A 370 15.86 -1.02 40.04
CA ARG A 370 16.85 -0.39 40.93
C ARG A 370 17.76 -1.49 41.48
N ALA A 371 19.06 -1.22 41.49
CA ALA A 371 20.08 -2.05 42.13
C ALA A 371 19.77 -2.29 43.63
N PRO A 372 20.14 -3.45 44.19
CA PRO A 372 19.89 -3.76 45.59
C PRO A 372 20.85 -2.97 46.49
N ALA A 373 20.29 -2.20 47.42
CA ALA A 373 21.00 -1.63 48.55
C ALA A 373 21.08 -2.66 49.69
N VAL A 374 22.28 -2.73 50.26
CA VAL A 374 22.76 -3.49 51.42
C VAL A 374 21.76 -3.48 52.59
N ARG A 375 21.57 -4.64 53.22
CA ARG A 375 21.07 -4.73 54.60
C ARG A 375 22.19 -5.30 55.47
N ASP A 376 22.67 -4.48 56.38
CA ASP A 376 23.41 -4.91 57.56
C ASP A 376 22.47 -5.71 58.46
N ASP A 377 22.88 -6.93 58.80
CA ASP A 377 22.34 -7.71 59.90
C ASP A 377 22.91 -7.18 61.22
N ALA A 378 22.03 -6.86 62.16
CA ALA A 378 22.36 -6.85 63.58
C ALA A 378 21.09 -7.17 64.38
N VAL A 379 21.00 -8.40 64.86
CA VAL A 379 20.18 -8.78 66.02
C VAL A 379 21.17 -9.09 67.14
N ALA A 380 21.01 -8.37 68.26
CA ALA A 380 21.60 -8.62 69.58
C ALA A 380 23.13 -8.57 69.71
#